data_AF-A0A2N1PI18-F1
#
_entry.id   AF-A0A2N1PI18-F1
#
_cell.length_a   1.000
_cell.length_b   1.000
_cell.length_c   1.000
_cell.angle_alpha   90.00
_cell.angle_beta   90.00
_cell.angle_gamma   90.00
#
_symmetry.space_group_name_H-M   'P 1'
#
loop_
_entity.id
_entity.type
_entity.pdbx_description
1 polymer ?
#
loop_
_entity_poly.entity_id
_entity_poly.type
_entity_poly.pdbx_seq_one_letter_code
_entity_poly.pdbx_strand_id
1 'polypeptide(L)'
;MMANKNEITSGKLESKFNAFLGANKKILIIVAVAIVVAVLGLWIGLSVADNKADAAQLAIDNLQATYSEWNFLEDKTTAEALSKKESLVGDLSAIASKSGKSYPILKASYLLGLVKYEEGAYAEALDHFVAVAEKGSGTYLGSLGLYNAGVASEQLGNPDKAMEFYQSLYDTYGADAAEAPKALFSIARLHEAKNNIDLAKAVLQQLADEFAASEYAKLAKSRLVVLQ
;
A
#
# COMPACT_ATOMS: atom_id res chain seq x y z
N MET A 1 15.13 58.51 39.10
CA MET A 1 15.17 57.05 38.85
C MET A 1 13.78 56.48 39.10
N MET A 2 12.96 56.33 38.06
CA MET A 2 11.68 55.64 38.16
C MET A 2 11.94 54.17 37.82
N ALA A 3 11.80 53.26 38.79
CA ALA A 3 11.82 51.83 38.52
C ALA A 3 10.73 51.51 37.49
N ASN A 4 11.10 50.81 36.42
CA ASN A 4 10.23 50.56 35.29
C ASN A 4 9.04 49.70 35.77
N LYS A 5 7.80 50.08 35.43
CA LYS A 5 6.58 49.37 35.86
C LYS A 5 6.64 47.87 35.49
N ASN A 6 7.36 47.52 34.42
CA ASN A 6 7.62 46.14 34.02
C ASN A 6 8.51 45.37 35.01
N GLU A 7 9.53 45.99 35.61
CA GLU A 7 10.41 45.36 36.62
C GLU A 7 9.65 45.09 37.93
N ILE A 8 8.79 46.02 38.36
CA ILE A 8 7.97 45.87 39.57
C ILE A 8 6.94 44.74 39.40
N THR A 9 6.42 44.57 38.19
CA THR A 9 5.44 43.52 37.87
C THR A 9 6.11 42.15 37.75
N SER A 10 7.34 42.07 37.19
CA SER A 10 8.17 40.86 37.15
C SER A 10 8.53 40.38 38.56
N GLY A 11 9.02 41.26 39.42
CA GLY A 11 9.41 40.89 40.79
C GLY A 11 8.23 40.39 41.65
N LYS A 12 7.02 40.95 41.46
CA LYS A 12 5.80 40.45 42.12
C LYS A 12 5.35 39.10 41.58
N LEU A 13 5.51 38.85 40.28
CA LEU A 13 5.18 37.58 39.66
C LEU A 13 6.17 36.49 40.11
N GLU A 14 7.46 36.80 40.14
CA GLU A 14 8.53 35.93 40.63
C GLU A 14 8.34 35.57 42.11
N SER A 15 7.99 36.54 42.95
CA SER A 15 7.69 36.30 44.37
C SER A 15 6.48 35.38 44.55
N LYS A 16 5.39 35.60 43.80
CA LYS A 16 4.18 34.75 43.86
C LYS A 16 4.43 33.36 43.30
N PHE A 17 5.21 33.24 42.24
CA PHE A 17 5.61 31.97 41.66
C PHE A 17 6.49 31.17 42.64
N ASN A 18 7.48 31.81 43.26
CA ASN A 18 8.34 31.18 44.26
C ASN A 18 7.56 30.76 45.53
N ALA A 19 6.59 31.57 45.96
CA ALA A 19 5.68 31.21 47.05
C ALA A 19 4.81 29.99 46.68
N PHE A 20 4.30 29.93 45.45
CA PHE A 20 3.53 28.80 44.94
C PHE A 20 4.37 27.52 44.82
N LEU A 21 5.59 27.62 44.29
CA LEU A 21 6.55 26.51 44.21
C LEU A 21 6.92 25.98 45.60
N GLY A 22 7.16 26.88 46.55
CA GLY A 22 7.49 26.54 47.93
C GLY A 22 6.32 25.87 48.66
N ALA A 23 5.12 26.45 48.56
CA ALA A 23 3.92 25.95 49.23
C ALA A 23 3.44 24.60 48.66
N ASN A 24 3.58 24.39 47.35
CA ASN A 24 3.07 23.21 46.65
C ASN A 24 4.16 22.23 46.21
N LYS A 25 5.38 22.33 46.77
CA LYS A 25 6.55 21.55 46.36
C LYS A 25 6.27 20.05 46.24
N LYS A 26 5.50 19.47 47.18
CA LYS A 26 5.12 18.04 47.16
C LYS A 26 4.21 17.71 45.96
N ILE A 27 3.21 18.54 45.67
CA ILE A 27 2.28 18.34 44.55
C ILE A 27 3.02 18.48 43.21
N LEU A 28 3.89 19.47 43.09
CA LEU A 28 4.70 19.69 41.89
C LEU A 28 5.66 18.52 41.61
N ILE A 29 6.26 17.95 42.66
CA ILE A 29 7.08 16.73 42.53
C ILE A 29 6.21 15.54 42.07
N ILE A 30 5.02 15.36 42.63
CA ILE A 30 4.10 14.28 42.22
C ILE A 30 3.69 14.44 40.75
N VAL A 31 3.33 15.66 40.32
CA VAL A 31 2.97 15.95 38.93
C VAL A 31 4.16 15.73 38.00
N ALA A 32 5.36 16.17 38.38
CA ALA A 32 6.56 15.95 37.58
C ALA A 32 6.88 14.44 37.42
N VAL A 33 6.76 13.65 38.49
CA VAL A 33 6.94 12.19 38.45
C VAL A 33 5.87 11.54 37.56
N ALA A 34 4.61 11.97 37.67
CA ALA A 34 3.54 11.45 36.82
C ALA A 34 3.78 11.73 35.33
N ILE A 35 4.28 12.92 35.00
CA ILE A 35 4.66 13.28 33.61
C ILE A 35 5.81 12.39 33.13
N VAL A 36 6.85 12.18 33.93
CA VAL A 36 7.98 11.32 33.56
C VAL A 36 7.51 9.88 33.32
N VAL A 37 6.65 9.33 34.18
CA VAL A 37 6.08 7.97 34.01
C VAL A 37 5.24 7.89 32.74
N ALA A 38 4.43 8.90 32.44
CA ALA A 38 3.63 8.94 31.20
C ALA A 38 4.53 8.97 29.96
N VAL A 39 5.59 9.79 29.97
CA VAL A 39 6.56 9.88 28.87
C VAL A 39 7.33 8.56 28.71
N LEU A 40 7.75 7.92 29.79
CA LEU A 40 8.41 6.60 29.76
C LEU A 40 7.48 5.51 29.23
N GLY A 41 6.21 5.51 29.66
CA GLY A 41 5.20 4.57 29.16
C GLY A 41 4.94 4.75 27.66
N LEU A 42 4.82 5.99 27.20
CA LEU A 42 4.71 6.31 25.78
C LEU A 42 5.95 5.87 24.99
N TRP A 43 7.14 6.18 25.51
CA TRP A 43 8.41 5.79 24.87
C TRP A 43 8.59 4.28 24.76
N ILE A 44 8.30 3.52 25.84
CA ILE A 44 8.33 2.05 25.81
C ILE A 44 7.28 1.50 24.84
N GLY A 45 6.07 2.05 24.86
CA GLY A 45 4.99 1.65 23.94
C GLY A 45 5.38 1.85 22.48
N LEU A 46 6.00 2.99 22.14
CA LEU A 46 6.53 3.27 20.81
C LEU A 46 7.67 2.33 20.44
N SER A 47 8.67 2.13 21.31
CA SER A 47 9.81 1.25 21.03
C SER A 47 9.42 -0.22 20.81
N VAL A 48 8.45 -0.75 21.58
CA VAL A 48 7.94 -2.11 21.37
C VAL A 48 7.12 -2.21 20.08
N ALA A 49 6.37 -1.17 19.72
CA ALA A 49 5.65 -1.11 18.46
C ALA A 49 6.61 -1.06 17.26
N ASP A 50 7.70 -0.28 17.35
CA ASP A 50 8.75 -0.18 16.33
C ASP A 50 9.44 -1.54 16.12
N ASN A 51 9.90 -2.20 17.20
CA ASN A 51 10.49 -3.54 17.10
C ASN A 51 9.53 -4.57 16.47
N LYS A 52 8.23 -4.48 16.76
CA LYS A 52 7.21 -5.36 16.15
C LYS A 52 6.97 -5.01 14.68
N ALA A 53 7.02 -3.73 14.31
CA ALA A 53 6.90 -3.28 12.93
C ALA A 53 8.09 -3.76 12.09
N ASP A 54 9.31 -3.64 12.61
CA ASP A 54 10.53 -4.14 11.95
C ASP A 54 10.50 -5.65 11.78
N ALA A 55 10.08 -6.40 12.82
CA ALA A 55 9.93 -7.84 12.71
C ALA A 55 8.85 -8.24 11.68
N ALA A 56 7.75 -7.49 11.60
CA ALA A 56 6.70 -7.75 10.60
C ALA A 56 7.16 -7.40 9.18
N GLN A 57 7.99 -6.36 9.02
CA GLN A 57 8.60 -6.01 7.75
C GLN A 57 9.57 -7.10 7.27
N LEU A 58 10.49 -7.52 8.14
CA LEU A 58 11.42 -8.60 7.83
C LEU A 58 10.68 -9.92 7.50
N ALA A 59 9.61 -10.23 8.22
CA ALA A 59 8.79 -11.41 7.94
C ALA A 59 8.17 -11.33 6.54
N ILE A 60 7.61 -10.19 6.14
CA ILE A 60 6.99 -10.08 4.82
C ILE A 60 8.01 -10.10 3.68
N ASP A 61 9.21 -9.56 3.90
CA ASP A 61 10.30 -9.62 2.92
C ASP A 61 10.77 -11.07 2.69
N ASN A 62 10.91 -11.86 3.76
CA ASN A 62 11.24 -13.28 3.67
C ASN A 62 10.13 -14.09 2.97
N LEU A 63 8.85 -13.79 3.25
CA LEU A 63 7.74 -14.45 2.58
C LEU A 63 7.64 -14.06 1.11
N GLN A 64 8.00 -12.83 0.73
CA GLN A 64 8.13 -12.45 -0.69
C GLN A 64 9.23 -13.26 -1.38
N ALA A 65 10.38 -13.45 -0.73
CA ALA A 65 11.45 -14.28 -1.27
C ALA A 65 10.97 -15.74 -1.46
N THR A 66 10.28 -16.29 -0.46
CA THR A 66 9.69 -17.65 -0.53
C THR A 66 8.66 -17.77 -1.65
N TYR A 67 7.78 -16.77 -1.81
CA TYR A 67 6.86 -16.71 -2.95
C TYR A 67 7.62 -16.75 -4.28
N SER A 68 8.69 -15.96 -4.38
CA SER A 68 9.46 -15.87 -5.63
C SER A 68 10.11 -17.22 -5.95
N GLU A 69 10.76 -17.85 -4.97
CA GLU A 69 11.31 -19.20 -5.12
C GLU A 69 10.24 -20.20 -5.57
N TRP A 70 9.10 -20.25 -4.87
CA TRP A 70 8.00 -21.17 -5.23
C TRP A 70 7.45 -20.89 -6.63
N ASN A 71 7.29 -19.63 -6.99
CA ASN A 71 6.72 -19.24 -8.27
C ASN A 71 7.60 -19.63 -9.47
N PHE A 72 8.92 -19.63 -9.29
CA PHE A 72 9.90 -19.97 -10.31
C PHE A 72 10.33 -21.45 -10.31
N LEU A 73 9.69 -22.31 -9.49
CA LEU A 73 9.92 -23.75 -9.57
C LEU A 73 9.49 -24.30 -10.94
N GLU A 74 10.34 -25.15 -11.53
CA GLU A 74 10.04 -25.84 -12.79
C GLU A 74 8.87 -26.82 -12.63
N ASP A 75 8.82 -27.52 -11.50
CA ASP A 75 7.75 -28.46 -11.15
C ASP A 75 7.10 -28.09 -9.81
N LYS A 76 5.91 -27.48 -9.88
CA LYS A 76 5.10 -27.07 -8.73
C LYS A 76 4.25 -28.24 -8.15
N THR A 77 4.37 -29.45 -8.68
CA THR A 77 3.58 -30.63 -8.25
C THR A 77 4.29 -31.53 -7.24
N THR A 78 5.60 -31.30 -7.03
CA THR A 78 6.38 -32.07 -6.05
C THR A 78 5.87 -31.87 -4.62
N ALA A 79 6.07 -32.86 -3.75
CA ALA A 79 5.68 -32.76 -2.34
C ALA A 79 6.35 -31.58 -1.62
N GLU A 80 7.60 -31.27 -1.98
CA GLU A 80 8.34 -30.11 -1.46
C GLU A 80 7.71 -28.79 -1.91
N ALA A 81 7.36 -28.66 -3.20
CA ALA A 81 6.71 -27.47 -3.73
C ALA A 81 5.34 -27.23 -3.08
N LEU A 82 4.55 -28.29 -2.89
CA LEU A 82 3.25 -28.23 -2.24
C LEU A 82 3.38 -27.83 -0.76
N SER A 83 4.33 -28.42 -0.03
CA SER A 83 4.60 -28.07 1.36
C SER A 83 5.11 -26.63 1.52
N LYS A 84 6.02 -26.18 0.65
CA LYS A 84 6.50 -24.79 0.63
C LYS A 84 5.36 -23.80 0.40
N LYS A 85 4.47 -24.09 -0.54
CA LYS A 85 3.26 -23.29 -0.81
C LYS A 85 2.32 -23.27 0.39
N GLU A 86 2.05 -24.42 1.00
CA GLU A 86 1.15 -24.52 2.15
C GLU A 86 1.66 -23.70 3.33
N SER A 87 2.96 -23.79 3.65
CA SER A 87 3.59 -22.95 4.68
C SER A 87 3.50 -21.47 4.34
N LEU A 88 3.84 -21.10 3.09
CA LEU A 88 3.76 -19.72 2.62
C LEU A 88 2.35 -19.14 2.76
N VAL A 89 1.33 -19.88 2.32
CA VAL A 89 -0.08 -19.45 2.43
C VAL A 89 -0.50 -19.33 3.89
N GLY A 90 -0.10 -20.25 4.76
CA GLY A 90 -0.38 -20.19 6.19
C GLY A 90 0.20 -18.92 6.83
N ASP A 91 1.47 -18.63 6.60
CA ASP A 91 2.17 -17.48 7.16
C ASP A 91 1.63 -16.15 6.61
N LEU A 92 1.37 -16.07 5.30
CA LEU A 92 0.74 -14.90 4.68
C LEU A 92 -0.68 -14.67 5.25
N SER A 93 -1.47 -15.72 5.43
CA SER A 93 -2.82 -15.63 5.99
C SER A 93 -2.81 -15.14 7.44
N ALA A 94 -1.83 -15.58 8.24
CA ALA A 94 -1.64 -15.11 9.60
C ALA A 94 -1.31 -13.59 9.67
N ILE A 95 -0.64 -13.04 8.66
CA ILE A 95 -0.37 -11.60 8.56
C ILE A 95 -1.59 -10.85 8.01
N ALA A 96 -2.19 -11.33 6.91
CA ALA A 96 -3.29 -10.67 6.21
C ALA A 96 -4.60 -10.62 7.02
N SER A 97 -4.82 -11.58 7.93
CA SER A 97 -5.99 -11.62 8.82
C SER A 97 -5.96 -10.58 9.94
N LYS A 98 -4.82 -9.91 10.17
CA LYS A 98 -4.70 -8.85 11.17
C LYS A 98 -5.51 -7.62 10.74
N SER A 99 -6.08 -6.92 11.72
CA SER A 99 -6.79 -5.66 11.48
C SER A 99 -5.83 -4.55 11.04
N GLY A 100 -6.24 -3.73 10.07
CA GLY A 100 -5.52 -2.54 9.65
C GLY A 100 -5.12 -2.56 8.17
N LYS A 101 -4.24 -1.63 7.80
CA LYS A 101 -3.77 -1.40 6.43
C LYS A 101 -2.26 -1.13 6.37
N SER A 102 -1.50 -1.69 7.31
CA SER A 102 -0.03 -1.55 7.29
C SER A 102 0.54 -2.27 6.06
N TYR A 103 1.75 -1.86 5.63
CA TYR A 103 2.40 -2.45 4.47
C TYR A 103 2.48 -3.99 4.54
N PRO A 104 2.92 -4.62 5.66
CA PRO A 104 2.95 -6.08 5.73
C PRO A 104 1.58 -6.75 5.55
N ILE A 105 0.49 -6.15 6.05
CA ILE A 105 -0.88 -6.69 5.90
C ILE A 105 -1.31 -6.64 4.43
N LEU A 106 -1.16 -5.47 3.79
CA LEU A 106 -1.53 -5.28 2.39
C LEU A 106 -0.67 -6.17 1.48
N LYS A 107 0.63 -6.22 1.74
CA LYS A 107 1.57 -7.02 0.97
C LYS A 107 1.30 -8.51 1.13
N ALA A 108 0.92 -8.98 2.32
CA ALA A 108 0.54 -10.36 2.53
C ALA A 108 -0.72 -10.74 1.75
N SER A 109 -1.76 -9.89 1.79
CA SER A 109 -2.96 -10.10 0.97
C SER A 109 -2.65 -10.07 -0.53
N TYR A 110 -1.75 -9.19 -0.96
CA TYR A 110 -1.31 -9.12 -2.36
C TYR A 110 -0.60 -10.40 -2.81
N LEU A 111 0.32 -10.93 -1.99
CA LEU A 111 1.02 -12.19 -2.27
C LEU A 111 0.07 -13.39 -2.28
N LEU A 112 -0.94 -13.43 -1.39
CA LEU A 112 -2.00 -14.43 -1.45
C LEU A 112 -2.77 -14.37 -2.77
N GLY A 113 -3.11 -13.17 -3.22
CA GLY A 113 -3.74 -12.97 -4.54
C GLY A 113 -2.89 -13.51 -5.68
N LEU A 114 -1.57 -13.27 -5.64
CA LEU A 114 -0.64 -13.83 -6.63
C LEU A 114 -0.57 -15.36 -6.58
N VAL A 115 -0.49 -15.97 -5.39
CA VAL A 115 -0.54 -17.44 -5.25
C VAL A 115 -1.82 -18.00 -5.87
N LYS A 116 -2.98 -17.42 -5.54
CA LYS A 116 -4.27 -17.83 -6.11
C LYS A 116 -4.34 -17.66 -7.62
N TYR A 117 -3.77 -16.58 -8.14
CA TYR A 117 -3.70 -16.34 -9.57
C TYR A 117 -2.88 -17.43 -10.28
N GLU A 118 -1.72 -17.79 -9.73
CA GLU A 118 -0.85 -18.86 -10.25
C GLU A 118 -1.51 -20.24 -10.18
N GLU A 119 -2.39 -20.49 -9.20
CA GLU A 119 -3.21 -21.71 -9.11
C GLU A 119 -4.39 -21.73 -10.10
N GLY A 120 -4.61 -20.65 -10.86
CA GLY A 120 -5.78 -20.49 -11.71
C GLY A 120 -7.07 -20.19 -10.95
N ALA A 121 -6.99 -19.97 -9.64
CA ALA A 121 -8.11 -19.60 -8.77
C ALA A 121 -8.41 -18.09 -8.87
N TYR A 122 -8.77 -17.65 -10.09
CA TYR A 122 -8.87 -16.22 -10.41
C TYR A 122 -9.94 -15.47 -9.61
N ALA A 123 -11.01 -16.13 -9.18
CA ALA A 123 -12.03 -15.53 -8.31
C ALA A 123 -11.45 -15.20 -6.92
N GLU A 124 -10.75 -16.13 -6.30
CA GLU A 124 -10.09 -15.89 -5.00
C GLU A 124 -8.95 -14.86 -5.15
N ALA A 125 -8.22 -14.90 -6.27
CA ALA A 125 -7.20 -13.91 -6.57
C ALA A 125 -7.79 -12.50 -6.67
N LEU A 126 -8.92 -12.36 -7.37
CA LEU A 126 -9.65 -11.11 -7.50
C LEU A 126 -10.05 -10.55 -6.13
N ASP A 127 -10.61 -11.38 -5.24
CA ASP A 127 -11.00 -10.95 -3.89
C ASP A 127 -9.80 -10.37 -3.11
N HIS A 128 -8.65 -11.04 -3.18
CA HIS A 128 -7.42 -10.54 -2.56
C HIS A 128 -6.94 -9.22 -3.16
N PHE A 129 -6.95 -9.07 -4.49
CA PHE A 129 -6.51 -7.84 -5.16
C PHE A 129 -7.44 -6.67 -4.92
N VAL A 130 -8.75 -6.90 -4.89
CA VAL A 130 -9.76 -5.87 -4.53
C VAL A 130 -9.55 -5.43 -3.09
N ALA A 131 -9.37 -6.35 -2.15
CA ALA A 131 -9.12 -6.00 -0.75
C ALA A 131 -7.85 -5.15 -0.59
N VAL A 132 -6.81 -5.42 -1.38
CA VAL A 132 -5.58 -4.61 -1.42
C VAL A 132 -5.84 -3.22 -2.02
N ALA A 133 -6.58 -3.14 -3.13
CA ALA A 133 -6.94 -1.87 -3.78
C ALA A 133 -7.74 -0.96 -2.83
N GLU A 134 -8.73 -1.52 -2.13
CA GLU A 134 -9.60 -0.77 -1.22
C GLU A 134 -8.85 -0.29 0.02
N LYS A 135 -8.16 -1.20 0.73
CA LYS A 135 -7.47 -0.86 1.98
C LYS A 135 -6.18 -0.06 1.74
N GLY A 136 -5.55 -0.28 0.60
CA GLY A 136 -4.30 0.34 0.17
C GLY A 136 -4.47 1.51 -0.78
N SER A 137 -5.67 2.09 -0.89
CA SER A 137 -5.92 3.25 -1.75
C SER A 137 -4.91 4.39 -1.48
N GLY A 138 -4.34 4.96 -2.55
CA GLY A 138 -3.30 5.99 -2.49
C GLY A 138 -1.89 5.45 -2.22
N THR A 139 -1.70 4.13 -2.20
CA THR A 139 -0.37 3.49 -2.07
C THR A 139 -0.01 2.72 -3.34
N TYR A 140 1.28 2.45 -3.54
CA TYR A 140 1.77 1.59 -4.63
C TYR A 140 1.11 0.19 -4.63
N LEU A 141 0.84 -0.40 -3.47
CA LEU A 141 0.15 -1.69 -3.43
C LEU A 141 -1.30 -1.57 -3.89
N GLY A 142 -1.94 -0.43 -3.67
CA GLY A 142 -3.29 -0.19 -4.15
C GLY A 142 -3.37 -0.11 -5.68
N SER A 143 -2.38 0.52 -6.35
CA SER A 143 -2.31 0.54 -7.83
C SER A 143 -2.09 -0.87 -8.39
N LEU A 144 -1.17 -1.63 -7.79
CA LEU A 144 -0.96 -3.04 -8.12
C LEU A 144 -2.21 -3.90 -7.90
N GLY A 145 -2.95 -3.65 -6.82
CA GLY A 145 -4.23 -4.32 -6.53
C GLY A 145 -5.25 -4.07 -7.63
N LEU A 146 -5.46 -2.82 -8.04
CA LEU A 146 -6.37 -2.51 -9.14
C LEU A 146 -5.92 -3.16 -10.46
N TYR A 147 -4.63 -3.07 -10.78
CA TYR A 147 -4.11 -3.66 -12.01
C TYR A 147 -4.36 -5.18 -12.04
N ASN A 148 -3.99 -5.91 -10.99
CA ASN A 148 -4.17 -7.36 -10.95
C ASN A 148 -5.62 -7.79 -10.78
N ALA A 149 -6.49 -6.98 -10.15
CA ALA A 149 -7.94 -7.20 -10.17
C ALA A 149 -8.49 -7.12 -11.60
N GLY A 150 -7.97 -6.18 -12.41
CA GLY A 150 -8.24 -6.10 -13.84
C GLY A 150 -7.83 -7.38 -14.57
N VAL A 151 -6.58 -7.83 -14.37
CA VAL A 151 -6.06 -9.05 -15.00
C VAL A 151 -6.86 -10.29 -14.59
N ALA A 152 -7.16 -10.46 -13.31
CA ALA A 152 -7.97 -11.58 -12.81
C ALA A 152 -9.39 -11.55 -13.41
N SER A 153 -9.99 -10.37 -13.57
CA SER A 153 -11.29 -10.22 -14.21
C SER A 153 -11.29 -10.64 -15.68
N GLU A 154 -10.20 -10.39 -16.41
CA GLU A 154 -10.07 -10.89 -17.79
C GLU A 154 -9.99 -12.40 -17.85
N GLN A 155 -9.24 -13.03 -16.93
CA GLN A 155 -9.17 -14.50 -16.83
C GLN A 155 -10.52 -15.13 -16.50
N LEU A 156 -11.37 -14.41 -15.75
CA LEU A 156 -12.75 -14.80 -15.45
C LEU A 156 -13.73 -14.54 -16.61
N GLY A 157 -13.26 -14.00 -17.74
CA GLY A 157 -14.13 -13.69 -18.88
C GLY A 157 -15.01 -12.46 -18.68
N ASN A 158 -14.63 -11.55 -17.77
CA ASN A 158 -15.38 -10.34 -17.43
C ASN A 158 -14.63 -9.07 -17.91
N PRO A 159 -14.58 -8.80 -19.24
CA PRO A 159 -13.81 -7.69 -19.80
C PRO A 159 -14.34 -6.30 -19.38
N ASP A 160 -15.65 -6.17 -19.13
CA ASP A 160 -16.23 -4.94 -18.56
C ASP A 160 -15.66 -4.64 -17.19
N LYS A 161 -15.63 -5.65 -16.32
CA LYS A 161 -15.10 -5.50 -14.96
C LYS A 161 -13.61 -5.23 -14.97
N ALA A 162 -12.87 -5.87 -15.87
CA ALA A 162 -11.45 -5.59 -16.06
C ALA A 162 -11.20 -4.12 -16.43
N MET A 163 -11.99 -3.59 -17.37
CA MET A 163 -11.91 -2.19 -17.79
C MET A 163 -12.20 -1.22 -16.63
N GLU A 164 -13.20 -1.50 -15.79
CA GLU A 164 -13.47 -0.70 -14.59
C GLU A 164 -12.26 -0.62 -13.66
N PHE A 165 -11.57 -1.73 -13.41
CA PHE A 165 -10.40 -1.75 -12.53
C PHE A 165 -9.20 -1.00 -13.14
N TYR A 166 -8.94 -1.18 -14.44
CA TYR A 166 -7.87 -0.44 -15.11
C TYR A 166 -8.15 1.06 -15.17
N GLN A 167 -9.41 1.46 -15.39
CA GLN A 167 -9.80 2.87 -15.38
C GLN A 167 -9.65 3.46 -13.97
N SER A 168 -10.14 2.74 -12.95
CA SER A 168 -10.00 3.15 -11.55
C SER A 168 -8.53 3.33 -11.13
N LEU A 169 -7.62 2.52 -11.68
CA LEU A 169 -6.18 2.69 -11.47
C LEU A 169 -5.71 4.05 -11.99
N TYR A 170 -6.05 4.37 -13.23
CA TYR A 170 -5.66 5.64 -13.82
C TYR A 170 -6.36 6.83 -13.13
N ASP A 171 -7.64 6.72 -12.78
CA ASP A 171 -8.40 7.78 -12.11
C ASP A 171 -7.87 8.06 -10.69
N THR A 172 -7.39 7.04 -9.98
CA THR A 172 -6.93 7.16 -8.59
C THR A 172 -5.46 7.57 -8.50
N TYR A 173 -4.60 7.05 -9.39
CA TYR A 173 -3.15 7.19 -9.28
C TYR A 173 -2.51 7.99 -10.43
N GLY A 174 -3.25 8.21 -11.52
CA GLY A 174 -2.78 8.95 -12.69
C GLY A 174 -1.52 8.36 -13.32
N ALA A 175 -0.73 9.24 -13.91
CA ALA A 175 0.52 8.89 -14.58
C ALA A 175 1.66 8.49 -13.62
N ASP A 176 1.51 8.71 -12.32
CA ASP A 176 2.53 8.36 -11.32
C ASP A 176 2.51 6.86 -10.98
N ALA A 177 1.42 6.14 -11.28
CA ALA A 177 1.39 4.69 -11.11
C ALA A 177 2.28 3.99 -12.14
N ALA A 178 3.18 3.13 -11.65
CA ALA A 178 4.05 2.32 -12.49
C ALA A 178 3.25 1.41 -13.46
N GLU A 179 2.05 1.00 -13.07
CA GLU A 179 1.16 0.16 -13.88
C GLU A 179 0.30 0.94 -14.87
N ALA A 180 0.25 2.28 -14.80
CA ALA A 180 -0.62 3.10 -15.66
C ALA A 180 -0.41 2.87 -17.17
N PRO A 181 0.83 2.78 -17.71
CA PRO A 181 1.02 2.48 -19.12
C PRO A 181 0.41 1.13 -19.53
N LYS A 182 0.54 0.14 -18.65
CA LYS A 182 0.04 -1.22 -18.87
C LYS A 182 -1.48 -1.27 -18.78
N ALA A 183 -2.08 -0.55 -17.84
CA ALA A 183 -3.52 -0.41 -17.68
C ALA A 183 -4.16 0.25 -18.91
N LEU A 184 -3.61 1.39 -19.39
CA LEU A 184 -4.10 2.06 -20.60
C LEU A 184 -4.01 1.15 -21.83
N PHE A 185 -2.90 0.41 -21.99
CA PHE A 185 -2.77 -0.54 -23.08
C PHE A 185 -3.83 -1.66 -23.00
N SER A 186 -4.13 -2.17 -21.80
CA SER A 186 -5.21 -3.12 -21.59
C SER A 186 -6.58 -2.53 -21.92
N ILE A 187 -6.88 -1.29 -21.50
CA ILE A 187 -8.13 -0.60 -21.82
C ILE A 187 -8.31 -0.47 -23.33
N ALA A 188 -7.27 -0.03 -24.04
CA ALA A 188 -7.28 0.05 -25.50
C ALA A 188 -7.59 -1.31 -26.14
N ARG A 189 -6.86 -2.37 -25.76
CA ARG A 189 -7.10 -3.73 -26.26
C ARG A 189 -8.54 -4.19 -26.03
N LEU A 190 -9.11 -3.89 -24.85
CA LEU A 190 -10.49 -4.25 -24.53
C LEU A 190 -11.51 -3.47 -25.36
N HIS A 191 -11.25 -2.20 -25.67
CA HIS A 191 -12.07 -1.43 -26.62
C HIS A 191 -11.98 -2.01 -28.03
N GLU A 192 -10.79 -2.39 -28.50
CA GLU A 192 -10.62 -3.03 -29.81
C GLU A 192 -11.39 -4.35 -29.90
N ALA A 193 -11.31 -5.19 -28.87
CA ALA A 193 -12.04 -6.46 -28.80
C ALA A 193 -13.57 -6.26 -28.85
N LYS A 194 -14.06 -5.10 -28.41
CA LYS A 194 -15.47 -4.68 -28.48
C LYS A 194 -15.82 -3.91 -29.76
N ASN A 195 -14.90 -3.85 -30.73
CA ASN A 195 -15.04 -3.07 -31.96
C ASN A 195 -15.23 -1.55 -31.75
N ASN A 196 -14.82 -1.04 -30.59
CA ASN A 196 -14.86 0.38 -30.25
C ASN A 196 -13.54 1.06 -30.70
N ILE A 197 -13.27 1.02 -32.00
CA ILE A 197 -11.97 1.36 -32.59
C ILE A 197 -11.54 2.81 -32.29
N ASP A 198 -12.48 3.77 -32.34
CA ASP A 198 -12.15 5.18 -32.08
C ASP A 198 -11.71 5.41 -30.62
N LEU A 199 -12.36 4.74 -29.67
CA LEU A 199 -11.97 4.77 -28.26
C LEU A 199 -10.62 4.10 -28.05
N ALA A 200 -10.38 2.95 -28.69
CA ALA A 200 -9.09 2.30 -28.64
C ALA A 200 -7.96 3.20 -29.14
N LYS A 201 -8.14 3.85 -30.30
CA LYS A 201 -7.17 4.83 -30.84
C LYS A 201 -6.93 5.98 -29.87
N ALA A 202 -7.98 6.55 -29.28
CA ALA A 202 -7.84 7.64 -28.31
C ALA A 202 -7.00 7.23 -27.10
N VAL A 203 -7.26 6.06 -26.53
CA VAL A 203 -6.50 5.54 -25.37
C VAL A 203 -5.06 5.20 -25.74
N LEU A 204 -4.81 4.62 -26.93
CA LEU A 204 -3.46 4.36 -27.42
C LEU A 204 -2.66 5.66 -27.65
N GLN A 205 -3.33 6.70 -28.15
CA GLN A 205 -2.71 8.01 -28.35
C GLN A 205 -2.35 8.64 -27.00
N GLN A 206 -3.27 8.60 -26.02
CA GLN A 206 -2.99 9.03 -24.66
C GLN A 206 -1.76 8.31 -24.07
N LEU A 207 -1.72 6.98 -24.19
CA LEU A 207 -0.60 6.16 -23.74
C LEU A 207 0.72 6.56 -24.43
N ALA A 208 0.69 6.81 -25.73
CA ALA A 208 1.86 7.18 -26.51
C ALA A 208 2.41 8.57 -26.14
N ASP A 209 1.53 9.49 -25.73
CA ASP A 209 1.85 10.87 -25.40
C ASP A 209 2.33 11.01 -23.94
N GLU A 210 1.58 10.44 -22.99
CA GLU A 210 1.87 10.58 -21.55
C GLU A 210 3.03 9.69 -21.09
N PHE A 211 3.22 8.52 -21.69
CA PHE A 211 4.22 7.53 -21.28
C PHE A 211 5.24 7.24 -22.37
N ALA A 212 5.67 8.27 -23.09
CA ALA A 212 6.49 8.16 -24.31
C ALA A 212 7.76 7.29 -24.17
N ALA A 213 8.33 7.17 -22.97
CA ALA A 213 9.51 6.35 -22.67
C ALA A 213 9.20 4.89 -22.31
N SER A 214 7.93 4.53 -22.06
CA SER A 214 7.53 3.18 -21.69
C SER A 214 7.55 2.22 -22.89
N GLU A 215 7.80 0.94 -22.64
CA GLU A 215 7.65 -0.10 -23.68
C GLU A 215 6.21 -0.17 -24.20
N TYR A 216 5.21 0.11 -23.35
CA TYR A 216 3.81 0.15 -23.74
C TYR A 216 3.48 1.30 -24.71
N ALA A 217 4.16 2.44 -24.62
CA ALA A 217 4.01 3.50 -25.62
C ALA A 217 4.56 3.09 -26.99
N LYS A 218 5.61 2.27 -27.05
CA LYS A 218 6.11 1.70 -28.33
C LYS A 218 5.07 0.75 -28.93
N LEU A 219 4.51 -0.13 -28.09
CA LEU A 219 3.42 -1.02 -28.50
C LEU A 219 2.19 -0.23 -28.98
N ALA A 220 1.85 0.87 -28.29
CA ALA A 220 0.73 1.71 -28.64
C ALA A 220 0.91 2.40 -30.00
N LYS A 221 2.09 2.99 -30.24
CA LYS A 221 2.45 3.58 -31.53
C LYS A 221 2.39 2.56 -32.67
N SER A 222 2.91 1.35 -32.43
CA SER A 222 2.81 0.27 -33.42
C SER A 222 1.36 -0.11 -33.70
N ARG A 223 0.51 -0.20 -32.67
CA ARG A 223 -0.90 -0.55 -32.84
C ARG A 223 -1.69 0.54 -33.55
N LEU A 224 -1.43 1.82 -33.25
CA LEU A 224 -2.06 2.97 -33.92
C LEU A 224 -1.87 2.93 -35.44
N VAL A 225 -0.67 2.59 -35.92
CA VAL A 225 -0.39 2.45 -37.36
C VAL A 225 -1.24 1.34 -38.01
N VAL A 226 -1.47 0.24 -37.29
CA VAL A 226 -2.30 -0.88 -37.78
C VAL A 226 -3.78 -0.53 -37.83
N LEU A 227 -4.24 0.39 -36.98
CA LEU A 227 -5.64 0.80 -36.91
C LEU A 227 -5.99 1.95 -37.87
N GLN A 228 -5.01 2.59 -38.51
CA GLN A 228 -5.20 3.65 -39.52
C GLN A 228 -5.84 3.10 -40.80
#